data_AF-A0A0T9UM02-F1
#
_entry.id   AF-A0A0T9UM02-F1
#
_cell.length_a   1.000
_cell.length_b   1.000
_cell.length_c   1.000
_cell.angle_alpha   90.00
_cell.angle_beta   90.00
_cell.angle_gamma   90.00
#
_symmetry.space_group_name_H-M   'P 1'
#
loop_
_entity.id
_entity.type
_entity.pdbx_description
1 polymer ?
#
loop_
_entity_poly.entity_id
_entity_poly.type
_entity_poly.pdbx_seq_one_letter_code
_entity_poly.pdbx_strand_id
1 'polypeptide(L)'
;MSKPPLLLIAVVVLIAVLATRQYWQKKRQDAENDRAPVRSLQVEVVEKREVLAPNRRSRQREEIVAEEKRYEVYFQPLLSGIMVENDSKIKMILPQQEYNRIEQGAQGTLRLQGTRYIGFTPNSAAK
;
A
#
# COMPACT_ATOMS: atom_id res chain seq x y z
N MET A 1 -13.82 35.56 35.36
CA MET A 1 -12.76 34.52 35.36
C MET A 1 -13.38 33.20 34.93
N SER A 2 -13.23 32.83 33.65
CA SER A 2 -13.80 31.62 33.07
C SER A 2 -12.76 30.50 33.07
N LYS A 3 -12.78 29.64 34.10
CA LYS A 3 -12.05 28.38 34.05
C LYS A 3 -12.76 27.48 33.04
N PRO A 4 -12.11 27.03 31.95
CA PRO A 4 -12.76 26.09 31.05
C PRO A 4 -13.17 24.83 31.84
N PRO A 5 -14.37 24.30 31.61
CA PRO A 5 -14.88 23.18 32.38
C PRO A 5 -13.91 22.00 32.29
N LEU A 6 -13.60 21.37 33.42
CA LEU A 6 -12.63 20.26 33.54
C LEU A 6 -12.88 19.14 32.51
N LEU A 7 -14.15 18.88 32.19
CA LEU A 7 -14.55 17.92 31.18
C LEU A 7 -14.04 18.28 29.77
N LEU A 8 -14.04 19.57 29.40
CA LEU A 8 -13.58 20.03 28.08
C LEU A 8 -12.07 19.83 27.95
N ILE A 9 -11.30 20.12 29.00
CA ILE A 9 -9.86 19.84 29.04
C ILE A 9 -9.60 18.34 28.88
N ALA A 10 -10.34 17.49 29.60
CA ALA A 10 -10.17 16.03 29.51
C ALA A 10 -10.46 15.49 28.09
N VAL A 11 -11.51 16.01 27.43
CA VAL A 11 -11.86 15.64 26.04
C VAL A 11 -10.78 16.08 25.05
N VAL A 12 -10.25 17.29 25.19
CA VAL A 12 -9.17 17.80 24.33
C VAL A 12 -7.90 16.95 24.47
N VAL A 13 -7.53 16.58 25.69
CA VAL A 13 -6.37 15.69 25.95
C VAL A 13 -6.59 14.33 25.31
N LEU A 14 -7.80 13.74 25.41
CA LEU A 14 -8.10 12.45 24.81
C LEU A 14 -7.98 12.47 23.27
N ILE A 15 -8.53 13.50 22.61
CA ILE A 15 -8.46 13.64 21.15
C ILE A 15 -6.99 13.82 20.70
N ALA A 16 -6.20 14.61 21.42
CA ALA A 16 -4.78 14.81 21.13
C ALA A 16 -3.96 13.49 21.21
N VAL A 17 -4.26 12.65 22.21
CA VAL A 17 -3.61 11.32 22.35
C VAL A 17 -4.02 10.39 21.20
N LEU A 18 -5.29 10.37 20.80
CA LEU A 18 -5.75 9.52 19.70
C LEU A 18 -5.16 9.95 18.35
N ALA A 19 -5.11 11.26 18.07
CA ALA A 19 -4.57 11.80 16.83
C ALA A 19 -3.07 11.50 16.66
N THR A 20 -2.29 11.61 17.75
CA THR A 20 -0.85 11.35 17.70
C THR A 20 -0.52 9.87 17.45
N ARG A 21 -1.32 8.92 17.94
CA ARG A 21 -1.06 7.47 17.74
C ARG A 21 -0.92 7.05 16.28
N GLN A 22 -1.81 7.51 15.39
CA GLN A 22 -1.77 7.13 13.97
C GLN A 22 -0.52 7.64 13.25
N TYR A 23 -0.09 8.86 13.59
CA TYR A 23 1.11 9.46 13.00
C TYR A 23 2.38 8.68 13.38
N TRP A 24 2.46 8.27 14.65
CA TRP A 24 3.62 7.54 15.17
C TRP A 24 3.74 6.14 14.56
N GLN A 25 2.62 5.47 14.26
CA GLN A 25 2.63 4.18 13.57
C GLN A 25 3.23 4.29 12.17
N LYS A 26 2.83 5.30 11.38
CA LYS A 26 3.42 5.53 10.04
C LYS A 26 4.92 5.80 10.12
N LYS A 27 5.33 6.72 11.00
CA LYS A 27 6.75 7.05 11.24
C LYS A 27 7.57 5.82 11.64
N ARG A 28 7.03 4.97 12.51
CA ARG A 28 7.70 3.75 12.94
C ARG A 28 7.85 2.77 11.79
N GLN A 29 6.80 2.58 10.99
CA GLN A 29 6.86 1.68 9.84
C GLN A 29 7.84 2.17 8.77
N ASP A 30 7.91 3.48 8.53
CA ASP A 30 8.93 4.06 7.65
C ASP A 30 10.34 3.82 8.18
N ALA A 31 10.57 4.03 9.49
CA ALA A 31 11.87 3.76 10.10
C ALA A 31 12.25 2.27 10.08
N GLU A 32 11.27 1.37 10.22
CA GLU A 32 11.48 -0.08 10.09
C GLU A 32 11.82 -0.46 8.64
N ASN A 33 11.15 0.15 7.65
CA ASN A 33 11.48 -0.03 6.24
C ASN A 33 12.87 0.51 5.92
N ASP A 34 13.23 1.70 6.39
CA ASP A 34 14.55 2.29 6.13
C ASP A 34 15.71 1.45 6.70
N ARG A 35 15.46 0.73 7.82
CA ARG A 35 16.43 -0.21 8.41
C ARG A 35 16.44 -1.58 7.74
N ALA A 36 15.41 -1.94 6.99
CA ALA A 36 15.33 -3.22 6.32
C ALA A 36 16.26 -3.28 5.11
N PRO A 37 16.95 -4.43 4.87
CA PRO A 37 17.72 -4.61 3.66
C PRO A 37 16.80 -4.68 2.43
N VAL A 38 17.29 -4.15 1.31
CA VAL A 38 16.61 -4.27 0.02
C VAL A 38 16.62 -5.72 -0.42
N ARG A 39 15.44 -6.28 -0.69
CA ARG A 39 15.25 -7.65 -1.17
C ARG A 39 14.76 -7.64 -2.62
N SER A 40 15.23 -8.60 -3.39
CA SER A 40 14.79 -8.82 -4.78
C SER A 40 14.14 -10.20 -4.86
N LEU A 41 12.92 -10.26 -5.37
CA LEU A 41 12.13 -11.48 -5.49
C LEU A 41 11.75 -11.68 -6.95
N GLN A 42 11.89 -12.89 -7.47
CA GLN A 42 11.27 -13.27 -8.74
C GLN A 42 9.77 -13.40 -8.50
N VAL A 43 8.95 -12.73 -9.29
CA VAL A 43 7.50 -12.70 -9.14
C VAL A 43 6.80 -12.69 -10.50
N GLU A 44 5.52 -13.04 -10.48
CA GLU A 44 4.59 -12.82 -11.59
C GLU A 44 3.50 -11.83 -11.18
N VAL A 45 3.08 -10.97 -12.11
CA VAL A 45 1.97 -10.04 -11.91
C VAL A 45 0.65 -10.77 -12.17
N VAL A 46 0.00 -11.26 -11.13
CA VAL A 46 -1.22 -12.08 -11.29
C VAL A 46 -2.48 -11.26 -11.49
N GLU A 47 -2.56 -10.08 -10.86
CA GLU A 47 -3.75 -9.24 -10.90
C GLU A 47 -3.39 -7.76 -10.78
N LYS A 48 -4.12 -6.93 -11.53
CA LYS A 48 -4.06 -5.47 -11.48
C LYS A 48 -5.46 -4.91 -11.27
N ARG A 49 -5.62 -3.97 -10.32
CA ARG A 49 -6.93 -3.41 -10.00
C ARG A 49 -6.86 -1.92 -9.71
N GLU A 50 -7.76 -1.16 -10.32
CA GLU A 50 -8.02 0.23 -9.92
C GLU A 50 -9.15 0.25 -8.88
N VAL A 51 -8.90 0.86 -7.72
CA VAL A 51 -9.85 0.94 -6.62
C VAL A 51 -10.05 2.39 -6.23
N LEU A 52 -11.31 2.83 -6.18
CA LEU A 52 -11.66 4.15 -5.65
C LEU A 52 -11.50 4.13 -4.12
N ALA A 53 -10.78 5.10 -3.58
CA ALA A 53 -10.56 5.27 -2.15
C ALA A 53 -11.12 6.61 -1.66
N PRO A 54 -11.84 6.62 -0.52
CA PRO A 54 -12.13 5.51 0.38
C PRO A 54 -13.19 4.53 -0.16
N ASN A 55 -12.98 3.21 0.04
CA ASN A 55 -13.94 2.16 -0.34
C ASN A 55 -15.16 2.20 0.61
N ARG A 56 -16.07 3.16 0.39
CA ARG A 56 -17.33 3.30 1.13
C ARG A 56 -18.34 2.34 0.48
N ARG A 57 -18.71 1.26 1.18
CA ARG A 57 -19.62 0.19 0.70
C ARG A 57 -21.09 0.62 0.50
N SER A 58 -21.38 1.91 0.33
CA SER A 58 -22.75 2.42 0.22
C SER A 58 -23.21 2.47 -1.23
N ARG A 59 -24.41 1.93 -1.52
CA ARG A 59 -25.03 1.91 -2.86
C ARG A 59 -25.65 3.25 -3.30
N GLN A 60 -25.64 4.27 -2.44
CA GLN A 60 -26.04 5.64 -2.77
C GLN A 60 -24.83 6.37 -3.34
N ARG A 61 -24.75 6.38 -4.67
CA ARG A 61 -23.64 6.95 -5.44
C ARG A 61 -24.01 8.37 -5.87
N GLU A 62 -23.53 9.37 -5.14
CA GLU A 62 -23.23 10.66 -5.75
C GLU A 62 -21.77 10.60 -6.19
N GLU A 63 -21.52 10.82 -7.48
CA GLU A 63 -20.17 10.91 -8.04
C GLU A 63 -19.54 12.21 -7.53
N ILE A 64 -18.88 12.14 -6.38
CA ILE A 64 -18.08 13.26 -5.87
C ILE A 64 -16.82 13.29 -6.73
N VAL A 65 -16.62 14.39 -7.46
CA VAL A 65 -15.61 14.63 -8.51
C VAL A 65 -14.13 14.43 -8.08
N ALA A 66 -13.85 14.11 -6.81
CA ALA A 66 -12.51 14.04 -6.23
C ALA A 66 -12.23 12.74 -5.44
N GLU A 67 -12.69 11.58 -5.93
CA GLU A 67 -12.30 10.29 -5.33
C GLU A 67 -10.85 9.93 -5.70
N GLU A 68 -10.03 9.62 -4.69
CA GLU A 68 -8.63 9.26 -4.87
C GLU A 68 -8.52 7.84 -5.43
N LYS A 69 -7.90 7.67 -6.60
CA LYS A 69 -7.69 6.35 -7.20
C LYS A 69 -6.48 5.66 -6.57
N ARG A 70 -6.66 4.42 -6.11
CA ARG A 70 -5.59 3.52 -5.69
C ARG A 70 -5.34 2.47 -6.77
N TYR A 71 -4.08 2.35 -7.17
CA TYR A 71 -3.65 1.39 -8.17
C TYR A 71 -3.01 0.20 -7.47
N GLU A 72 -3.73 -0.91 -7.38
CA GLU A 72 -3.32 -2.10 -6.67
C GLU A 72 -2.74 -3.13 -7.66
N VAL A 73 -1.58 -3.68 -7.34
CA VAL A 73 -0.93 -4.77 -8.09
C VAL A 73 -0.64 -5.92 -7.15
N TYR A 74 -0.99 -7.12 -7.58
CA TYR A 74 -0.76 -8.37 -6.86
C TYR A 74 0.39 -9.12 -7.53
N PHE A 75 1.45 -9.32 -6.77
CA PHE A 75 2.63 -10.08 -7.21
C PHE A 75 2.63 -11.45 -6.54
N GLN A 76 2.81 -12.51 -7.31
CA GLN A 76 2.97 -13.85 -6.78
C GLN A 76 4.45 -14.26 -6.85
N PRO A 77 5.09 -14.59 -5.72
CA PRO A 77 6.47 -15.08 -5.69
C PRO A 77 6.65 -16.36 -6.51
N LEU A 78 7.73 -16.39 -7.28
CA LEU A 78 8.22 -17.56 -7.99
C LEU A 78 9.39 -18.15 -7.19
N LEU A 79 9.21 -19.36 -6.65
CA LEU A 79 10.30 -20.09 -6.00
C LEU A 79 10.88 -21.06 -7.02
N SER A 80 12.15 -20.84 -7.42
CA SER A 80 12.81 -21.65 -8.46
C SER A 80 12.04 -21.73 -9.79
N GLY A 81 11.33 -20.67 -10.17
CA GLY A 81 10.53 -20.61 -11.40
C GLY A 81 9.14 -21.26 -11.30
N ILE A 82 8.75 -21.76 -10.14
CA ILE A 82 7.42 -22.33 -9.88
C ILE A 82 6.60 -21.31 -9.07
N MET A 83 5.36 -21.06 -9.48
CA MET A 83 4.43 -20.22 -8.71
C MET A 83 4.14 -20.84 -7.35
N VAL A 84 4.27 -20.05 -6.29
CA VAL A 84 3.89 -20.49 -4.94
C VAL A 84 2.40 -20.22 -4.74
N GLU A 85 1.54 -21.22 -4.91
CA GLU A 85 0.07 -21.07 -4.90
C GLU A 85 -0.55 -20.68 -3.55
N ASN A 86 0.15 -20.90 -2.43
CA ASN A 86 -0.43 -20.73 -1.10
C ASN A 86 -0.34 -19.28 -0.60
N ASP A 87 -1.40 -18.49 -0.82
CA ASP A 87 -1.72 -17.18 -0.20
C ASP A 87 -0.57 -16.14 -0.12
N SER A 88 0.49 -16.34 -0.90
CA SER A 88 1.72 -15.55 -0.84
C SER A 88 1.66 -14.30 -1.73
N LYS A 89 0.46 -13.89 -2.15
CA LYS A 89 0.26 -12.74 -3.02
C LYS A 89 0.66 -11.47 -2.28
N ILE A 90 1.69 -10.81 -2.80
CA ILE A 90 2.18 -9.54 -2.30
C ILE A 90 1.36 -8.44 -2.97
N LYS A 91 0.45 -7.82 -2.19
CA LYS A 91 -0.31 -6.65 -2.62
C LYS A 91 0.54 -5.38 -2.46
N MET A 92 0.64 -4.59 -3.53
CA MET A 92 1.31 -3.29 -3.53
C MET A 92 0.39 -2.20 -4.08
N ILE A 93 0.44 -1.02 -3.46
CA ILE A 93 -0.23 0.18 -3.97
C ILE A 93 0.83 1.02 -4.68
N LEU A 94 0.63 1.27 -5.96
CA LEU A 94 1.60 1.94 -6.82
C LEU A 94 1.09 3.31 -7.28
N PRO A 95 2.00 4.23 -7.63
CA PRO A 95 1.64 5.41 -8.42
C PRO A 95 1.07 5.00 -9.79
N GLN A 96 0.16 5.80 -10.34
CA GLN A 96 -0.48 5.54 -11.64
C GLN A 96 0.54 5.27 -12.76
N GLN A 97 1.62 6.05 -12.79
CA GLN A 97 2.66 5.91 -13.82
C GLN A 97 3.32 4.53 -13.80
N GLU A 98 3.59 4.00 -12.62
CA GLU A 98 4.21 2.68 -12.47
C GLU A 98 3.21 1.56 -12.76
N TYR A 99 1.98 1.72 -12.26
CA TYR A 99 0.88 0.79 -12.57
C TYR A 99 0.65 0.64 -14.07
N ASN A 100 0.70 1.73 -14.83
CA ASN A 100 0.47 1.71 -16.28
C ASN A 100 1.61 1.01 -17.06
N ARG A 101 2.83 0.97 -16.51
CA ARG A 101 4.00 0.33 -17.15
C ARG A 101 4.06 -1.17 -16.90
N ILE A 102 3.39 -1.65 -15.86
CA ILE A 102 3.38 -3.06 -15.50
C ILE A 102 2.29 -3.78 -16.29
N GLU A 103 2.62 -4.87 -16.96
CA GLU A 103 1.63 -5.72 -17.64
C GLU A 103 1.18 -6.86 -16.72
N GLN A 104 -0.09 -7.24 -16.82
CA GLN A 104 -0.60 -8.43 -16.12
C GLN A 104 -0.05 -9.69 -16.82
N GLY A 105 0.35 -10.69 -16.04
CA GLY A 105 1.07 -11.89 -16.49
C GLY A 105 2.57 -11.69 -16.66
N ALA A 106 3.09 -10.46 -16.53
CA ALA A 106 4.53 -10.22 -16.64
C ALA A 106 5.28 -10.87 -15.48
N GLN A 107 6.30 -11.66 -15.81
CA GLN A 107 7.27 -12.17 -14.85
C GLN A 107 8.45 -11.23 -14.75
N GLY A 108 9.00 -11.06 -13.55
CA GLY A 108 10.08 -10.12 -13.34
C GLY A 108 10.64 -10.12 -11.93
N THR A 109 11.55 -9.19 -11.71
CA THR A 109 12.16 -8.97 -10.40
C THR A 109 11.45 -7.83 -9.68
N LEU A 110 10.80 -8.14 -8.56
CA LEU A 110 10.24 -7.18 -7.63
C LEU A 110 11.27 -6.82 -6.56
N ARG A 111 11.55 -5.51 -6.42
CA ARG A 111 12.46 -4.97 -5.40
C ARG A 111 11.65 -4.33 -4.28
N LEU A 112 11.88 -4.80 -3.05
CA LEU A 112 11.20 -4.34 -1.84
C LEU A 112 12.21 -3.92 -0.79
N GLN A 113 11.84 -2.95 0.04
CA GLN A 113 12.58 -2.58 1.25
C GLN A 113 11.62 -2.64 2.44
N GLY A 114 11.71 -3.72 3.22
CA GLY A 114 10.67 -4.04 4.21
C GLY A 114 9.32 -4.26 3.51
N THR A 115 8.33 -3.41 3.81
CA THR A 115 7.01 -3.40 3.14
C THR A 115 6.92 -2.38 2.00
N ARG A 116 7.97 -1.57 1.77
CA ARG A 116 7.98 -0.51 0.76
C ARG A 116 8.32 -1.08 -0.62
N TYR A 117 7.50 -0.75 -1.61
CA TYR A 117 7.80 -0.97 -3.01
C TYR A 117 8.95 -0.05 -3.48
N ILE A 118 9.97 -0.61 -4.12
CA ILE A 118 11.04 0.18 -4.77
C ILE A 118 10.84 0.20 -6.28
N GLY A 119 10.54 -0.96 -6.88
CA GLY A 119 10.44 -1.09 -8.33
C GLY A 119 10.16 -2.51 -8.77
N PHE A 120 9.65 -2.64 -9.99
CA PHE A 120 9.47 -3.90 -10.68
C PHE A 120 10.19 -3.82 -12.02
N THR A 121 11.02 -4.82 -12.32
CA THR A 121 11.71 -4.94 -13.60
C THR A 121 11.21 -6.20 -14.28
N PRO A 122 10.45 -6.10 -15.38
CA PRO A 122 10.02 -7.27 -16.12
C PRO A 122 11.26 -8.02 -16.63
N ASN A 123 11.27 -9.34 -16.50
CA ASN A 123 12.24 -10.16 -17.18
C ASN A 123 11.91 -10.01 -18.67
N SER A 124 12.80 -9.37 -19.43
CA SER A 124 12.66 -9.32 -20.87
C SER A 124 12.82 -10.74 -21.40
N ALA A 125 11.74 -11.51 -21.44
CA ALA A 125 11.60 -12.53 -22.45
C ALA A 125 11.52 -11.75 -23.76
N ALA A 126 12.62 -11.75 -24.50
CA ALA A 126 12.65 -11.16 -25.82
C ALA A 126 11.54 -11.79 -26.67
N LYS A 127 10.67 -10.92 -27.21
CA LYS A 127 9.62 -11.15 -28.22
C LYS A 127 8.34 -11.86 -27.80
#